data_AF-A0A524A6J1-F1
#
_entry.id   AF-A0A524A6J1-F1
#
_cell.length_a   1.000
_cell.length_b   1.000
_cell.length_c   1.000
_cell.angle_alpha   90.00
_cell.angle_beta   90.00
_cell.angle_gamma   90.00
#
_symmetry.space_group_name_H-M   'P 1'
#
loop_
_entity.id
_entity.type
_entity.pdbx_description
1 polymer ?
#
loop_
_entity_poly.entity_id
_entity_poly.type
_entity_poly.pdbx_seq_one_letter_code
_entity_poly.pdbx_strand_id
1 'polypeptide(L)'
;MLRKVLTLIVVVVVAMLAVVPVISAEELRGEGSLTAQGDGMAILRGRGTVDLSGNGTLWIKDAAGDAVIEVTGLGQKEEFPDGWIQYAGFHGTAHVEGSRIGVILAGVGIELTAEGRGMAQLWGHGSYQSPDGDGEWEITGLGVRVRLAAPPE
;
A
#
# COMPACT_ATOMS: atom_id res chain seq x y z
N MET A 1 26.89 5.95 -15.72
CA MET A 1 25.48 5.53 -15.94
C MET A 1 24.64 5.63 -14.67
N LEU A 2 25.18 5.29 -13.49
CA LEU A 2 24.48 5.35 -12.19
C LEU A 2 23.86 6.72 -11.84
N ARG A 3 24.54 7.84 -12.14
CA ARG A 3 24.00 9.20 -11.90
C ARG A 3 22.76 9.52 -12.76
N LYS A 4 22.70 9.03 -14.00
CA LYS A 4 21.55 9.25 -14.89
C LYS A 4 20.33 8.42 -14.47
N VAL A 5 20.56 7.21 -13.94
CA VAL A 5 19.51 6.35 -13.39
C VAL A 5 18.93 6.95 -12.10
N LEU A 6 19.79 7.48 -11.22
CA LEU A 6 19.34 8.17 -9.99
C LEU A 6 18.51 9.41 -10.30
N THR A 7 18.93 10.23 -11.28
CA THR A 7 18.17 11.41 -11.71
C THR A 7 16.83 11.02 -12.34
N LEU A 8 16.76 9.94 -13.11
CA LEU A 8 15.51 9.46 -13.70
C LEU A 8 14.52 8.99 -12.62
N ILE A 9 14.98 8.27 -11.60
CA ILE A 9 14.16 7.80 -10.48
C ILE A 9 13.61 8.97 -9.67
N VAL A 10 14.44 9.97 -9.36
CA VAL A 10 13.99 11.18 -8.64
C VAL A 10 12.98 11.98 -9.47
N VAL A 11 13.15 12.10 -10.78
CA VAL A 11 12.20 12.80 -11.66
C VAL A 11 10.85 12.07 -11.74
N VAL A 12 10.83 10.74 -11.75
CA VAL A 12 9.57 9.96 -11.71
C VAL A 12 8.86 10.13 -10.36
N VAL A 13 9.61 10.15 -9.25
CA VAL A 13 9.04 10.39 -7.91
C VAL A 13 8.47 11.80 -7.79
N VAL A 14 9.14 12.83 -8.34
CA VAL A 14 8.66 14.23 -8.30
C VAL A 14 7.51 14.50 -9.27
N ALA A 15 7.48 13.86 -10.44
CA ALA A 15 6.37 14.02 -11.39
C ALA A 15 5.05 13.44 -10.88
N MET A 16 5.09 12.46 -9.96
CA MET A 16 3.88 11.95 -9.28
C MET A 16 3.30 12.93 -8.24
N LEU A 17 3.97 14.03 -7.90
CA LEU A 17 3.52 15.02 -6.92
C LEU A 17 2.61 16.13 -7.49
N ALA A 18 2.39 16.21 -8.81
CA ALA A 18 1.78 17.39 -9.44
C ALA A 18 0.40 17.16 -10.09
N VAL A 19 -0.46 16.34 -9.52
CA VAL A 19 -1.89 16.31 -9.90
C VAL A 19 -2.75 16.41 -8.63
N VAL A 20 -3.19 17.64 -8.32
CA VAL A 20 -4.26 17.88 -7.35
C VAL A 20 -5.56 18.00 -8.14
N PRO A 21 -6.41 16.97 -8.22
CA PRO A 21 -7.77 17.19 -8.65
C PRO A 21 -8.47 18.01 -7.56
N VAL A 22 -9.09 19.13 -7.95
CA VAL A 22 -10.15 19.77 -7.14
C VAL A 22 -11.31 18.78 -7.13
N ILE A 23 -11.41 17.98 -6.09
CA ILE A 23 -12.55 17.11 -5.85
C ILE A 23 -13.61 17.97 -5.16
N SER A 24 -14.69 18.27 -5.89
CA SER A 24 -15.90 18.86 -5.30
C SER A 24 -16.33 18.01 -4.11
N ALA A 25 -16.74 18.68 -3.05
CA ALA A 25 -17.29 18.10 -1.83
C ALA A 25 -18.62 17.39 -2.10
N GLU A 26 -18.59 16.29 -2.83
CA GLU A 26 -19.37 15.13 -2.45
C GLU A 26 -18.46 14.36 -1.51
N GLU A 27 -18.60 14.68 -0.22
CA GLU A 27 -18.03 13.94 0.87
C GLU A 27 -18.56 12.51 0.75
N LEU A 28 -17.85 11.67 -0.01
CA LEU A 28 -18.11 10.23 -0.12
C LEU A 28 -18.02 9.68 1.29
N ARG A 29 -19.19 9.60 1.94
CA ARG A 29 -19.41 8.94 3.22
C ARG A 29 -19.23 7.45 2.96
N GLY A 30 -17.98 7.01 2.97
CA GLY A 30 -17.66 5.64 2.70
C GLY A 30 -16.33 5.22 3.29
N GLU A 31 -16.38 4.19 4.11
CA GLU A 31 -15.26 3.29 4.38
C GLU A 31 -15.37 2.15 3.35
N GLY A 32 -14.27 1.80 2.71
CA GLY A 32 -14.21 0.67 1.77
C GLY A 32 -13.34 -0.44 2.32
N SER A 33 -13.42 -1.61 1.70
CA SER A 33 -12.59 -2.76 2.01
C SER A 33 -11.84 -3.27 0.78
N LEU A 34 -10.74 -3.97 1.01
CA LEU A 34 -9.97 -4.68 0.00
C LEU A 34 -9.47 -5.98 0.60
N THR A 35 -9.71 -7.09 -0.08
CA THR A 35 -8.98 -8.35 0.12
C THR A 35 -8.15 -8.63 -1.12
N ALA A 36 -6.90 -9.02 -0.97
CA ALA A 36 -5.95 -9.18 -2.06
C ALA A 36 -5.00 -10.36 -1.77
N GLN A 37 -4.77 -11.22 -2.76
CA GLN A 37 -3.86 -12.37 -2.66
C GLN A 37 -2.98 -12.48 -3.90
N GLY A 38 -1.66 -12.69 -3.73
CA GLY A 38 -0.77 -12.96 -4.85
C GLY A 38 0.71 -12.66 -4.63
N ASP A 39 1.44 -12.49 -5.72
CA ASP A 39 2.86 -12.20 -5.76
C ASP A 39 3.10 -10.85 -6.42
N GLY A 40 4.12 -10.11 -5.97
CA GLY A 40 4.53 -8.83 -6.55
C GLY A 40 4.64 -7.72 -5.51
N MET A 41 3.87 -6.66 -5.69
CA MET A 41 3.92 -5.45 -4.88
C MET A 41 2.52 -4.93 -4.57
N ALA A 42 2.22 -4.75 -3.28
CA ALA A 42 1.04 -4.08 -2.78
C ALA A 42 1.46 -2.78 -2.09
N ILE A 43 0.89 -1.64 -2.51
CA ILE A 43 1.12 -0.32 -1.92
C ILE A 43 -0.22 0.22 -1.42
N LEU A 44 -0.30 0.60 -0.15
CA LEU A 44 -1.48 1.16 0.46
C LEU A 44 -1.15 2.50 1.11
N ARG A 45 -2.05 3.46 0.95
CA ARG A 45 -1.99 4.77 1.62
C ARG A 45 -3.38 5.18 2.03
N GLY A 46 -3.54 5.60 3.29
CA GLY A 46 -4.85 6.04 3.77
C GLY A 46 -4.95 6.11 5.28
N ARG A 47 -6.19 6.01 5.75
CA ARG A 47 -6.57 5.85 7.15
C ARG A 47 -7.38 4.57 7.32
N GLY A 48 -7.27 3.94 8.48
CA GLY A 48 -7.95 2.70 8.81
C GLY A 48 -6.97 1.60 9.16
N THR A 49 -7.34 0.36 8.85
CA THR A 49 -6.63 -0.85 9.28
C THR A 49 -6.12 -1.62 8.07
N VAL A 50 -4.90 -2.15 8.19
CA VAL A 50 -4.27 -3.04 7.21
C VAL A 50 -3.71 -4.24 7.96
N ASP A 51 -4.23 -5.42 7.61
CA ASP A 51 -3.67 -6.71 7.98
C ASP A 51 -3.02 -7.33 6.76
N LEU A 52 -1.78 -7.78 6.90
CA LEU A 52 -1.09 -8.44 5.80
C LEU A 52 -0.19 -9.58 6.29
N SER A 53 0.05 -10.52 5.40
CA SER A 53 1.04 -11.58 5.54
C SER A 53 1.83 -11.74 4.25
N GLY A 54 3.00 -12.38 4.34
CA GLY A 54 3.75 -12.79 3.15
C GLY A 54 5.25 -12.81 3.37
N ASN A 55 5.97 -12.93 2.24
CA ASN A 55 7.41 -13.15 2.21
C ASN A 55 8.10 -12.10 1.33
N GLY A 56 8.97 -11.26 1.89
CA GLY A 56 9.73 -10.30 1.08
C GLY A 56 10.27 -9.11 1.86
N THR A 57 9.85 -7.91 1.50
CA THR A 57 10.24 -6.67 2.19
C THR A 57 9.00 -5.83 2.47
N LEU A 58 8.77 -5.57 3.75
CA LEU A 58 7.68 -4.73 4.24
C LEU A 58 8.22 -3.35 4.60
N TRP A 59 7.51 -2.30 4.18
CA TRP A 59 7.74 -0.92 4.58
C TRP A 59 6.48 -0.35 5.20
N ILE A 60 6.62 0.32 6.35
CA ILE A 60 5.53 0.98 7.04
C ILE A 60 5.95 2.42 7.34
N LYS A 61 5.02 3.36 7.14
CA LYS A 61 5.17 4.76 7.52
C LYS A 61 3.93 5.23 8.26
N ASP A 62 4.15 5.78 9.45
CA ASP A 62 3.16 6.56 10.17
C ASP A 62 3.50 8.05 10.01
N ALA A 63 2.71 8.75 9.20
CA ALA A 63 2.92 10.18 8.97
C ALA A 63 2.14 11.08 9.95
N ALA A 64 1.23 10.51 10.76
CA ALA A 64 0.46 11.25 11.76
C ALA A 64 1.03 11.08 13.19
N GLY A 65 1.82 10.04 13.42
CA GLY A 65 2.38 9.71 14.74
C GLY A 65 1.38 9.03 15.68
N ASP A 66 0.30 8.47 15.13
CA ASP A 66 -0.81 7.87 15.87
C ASP A 66 -1.05 6.40 15.54
N ALA A 67 -0.17 5.76 14.76
CA ALA A 67 -0.39 4.41 14.30
C ALA A 67 -0.05 3.35 15.36
N VAL A 68 -0.90 2.33 15.44
CA VAL A 68 -0.60 1.06 16.11
C VAL A 68 0.00 0.13 15.07
N ILE A 69 1.23 -0.33 15.32
CA ILE A 69 1.99 -1.19 14.41
C ILE A 69 2.44 -2.43 15.16
N GLU A 70 1.91 -3.59 14.78
CA GLU A 70 2.29 -4.88 15.31
C GLU A 70 2.83 -5.75 14.18
N VAL A 71 4.07 -6.23 14.32
CA VAL A 71 4.71 -7.08 13.31
C VAL A 71 5.21 -8.34 13.99
N THR A 72 4.83 -9.50 13.45
CA THR A 72 5.28 -10.80 13.93
C THR A 72 5.96 -11.58 12.81
N GLY A 73 6.95 -12.40 13.17
CA GLY A 73 7.70 -13.23 12.21
C GLY A 73 9.18 -12.89 12.14
N LEU A 74 9.81 -13.26 11.02
CA LEU A 74 11.24 -13.04 10.77
C LEU A 74 11.46 -11.79 9.90
N GLY A 75 12.62 -11.16 10.07
CA GLY A 75 13.06 -10.02 9.27
C GLY A 75 14.04 -9.13 10.04
N GLN A 76 14.82 -8.33 9.32
CA GLN A 76 15.66 -7.28 9.92
C GLN A 76 14.90 -5.97 9.89
N LYS A 77 14.69 -5.38 11.07
CA LYS A 77 14.03 -4.08 11.21
C LYS A 77 15.07 -2.95 11.09
N GLU A 78 14.81 -1.98 10.22
CA GLU A 78 15.58 -0.73 10.09
C GLU A 78 14.63 0.47 10.08
N GLU A 79 14.97 1.52 10.83
CA GLU A 79 14.21 2.77 10.87
C GLU A 79 14.99 3.87 10.16
N PHE A 80 14.35 4.55 9.22
CA PHE A 80 14.95 5.58 8.39
C PHE A 80 14.64 6.99 8.91
N PRO A 81 15.54 7.98 8.70
CA PRO A 81 15.34 9.35 9.17
C PRO A 81 14.07 10.05 8.67
N ASP A 82 13.48 9.58 7.56
CA ASP A 82 12.26 10.12 6.98
C ASP A 82 10.98 9.45 7.49
N GLY A 83 11.08 8.60 8.52
CA GLY A 83 9.98 7.97 9.23
C GLY A 83 9.49 6.66 8.62
N TRP A 84 10.20 6.12 7.62
CA TRP A 84 9.94 4.76 7.15
C TRP A 84 10.57 3.71 8.07
N ILE A 85 9.85 2.64 8.28
CA ILE A 85 10.33 1.42 8.94
C ILE A 85 10.35 0.32 7.90
N GLN A 86 11.52 -0.29 7.66
CA GLN A 86 11.69 -1.43 6.79
C GLN A 86 11.83 -2.72 7.61
N TYR A 87 11.22 -3.79 7.12
CA TYR A 87 11.48 -5.17 7.55
C TYR A 87 12.02 -5.94 6.34
N ALA A 88 13.35 -6.02 6.23
CA ALA A 88 14.02 -6.73 5.15
C ALA A 88 14.04 -8.25 5.41
N GLY A 89 13.68 -9.05 4.41
CA GLY A 89 13.50 -10.50 4.59
C GLY A 89 12.30 -10.84 5.47
N PHE A 90 11.26 -10.01 5.41
CA PHE A 90 9.99 -10.21 6.11
C PHE A 90 9.40 -11.59 5.76
N HIS A 91 9.05 -12.36 6.78
CA HIS A 91 8.35 -13.64 6.69
C HIS A 91 7.44 -13.75 7.91
N GLY A 92 6.18 -13.32 7.76
CA GLY A 92 5.26 -13.25 8.90
C GLY A 92 4.01 -12.42 8.62
N THR A 93 3.48 -11.78 9.67
CA THR A 93 2.27 -10.95 9.61
C THR A 93 2.53 -9.54 10.12
N ALA A 94 1.74 -8.58 9.64
CA ALA A 94 1.72 -7.23 10.18
C ALA A 94 0.28 -6.74 10.29
N HIS A 95 0.00 -6.06 11.40
CA HIS A 95 -1.21 -5.29 11.65
C HIS A 95 -0.82 -3.82 11.77
N VAL A 96 -1.49 -2.96 11.03
CA VAL A 96 -1.26 -1.51 11.01
C VAL A 96 -2.59 -0.78 11.06
N GLU A 97 -2.83 0.00 12.10
CA GLU A 97 -3.99 0.88 12.24
C GLU A 97 -3.52 2.32 12.42
N GLY A 98 -4.10 3.29 11.71
CA GLY A 98 -3.78 4.71 11.94
C GLY A 98 -4.51 5.69 11.03
N SER A 99 -4.31 6.99 11.25
CA SER A 99 -5.03 8.04 10.51
C SER A 99 -4.29 8.55 9.26
N ARG A 100 -2.99 8.25 9.14
CA ARG A 100 -2.19 8.57 7.94
C ARG A 100 -1.03 7.58 7.77
N ILE A 101 -1.38 6.37 7.34
CA ILE A 101 -0.44 5.27 7.17
C ILE A 101 -0.06 5.07 5.70
N GLY A 102 1.18 4.63 5.48
CA GLY A 102 1.67 4.10 4.21
C GLY A 102 2.24 2.71 4.44
N VAL A 103 1.77 1.72 3.70
CA VAL A 103 2.22 0.32 3.81
C VAL A 103 2.63 -0.17 2.43
N ILE A 104 3.79 -0.81 2.31
CA ILE A 104 4.27 -1.41 1.07
C ILE A 104 4.78 -2.82 1.39
N LEU A 105 4.25 -3.82 0.71
CA LEU A 105 4.82 -5.17 0.73
C LEU A 105 5.23 -5.55 -0.70
N ALA A 106 6.52 -5.79 -0.89
CA ALA A 106 7.05 -6.39 -2.11
C ALA A 106 7.50 -7.82 -1.78
N GLY A 107 6.90 -8.83 -2.41
CA GLY A 107 7.09 -10.20 -1.98
C GLY A 107 6.28 -11.25 -2.74
N VAL A 108 6.24 -12.45 -2.16
CA VAL A 108 5.49 -13.60 -2.63
C VAL A 108 4.58 -14.13 -1.52
N GLY A 109 3.46 -14.74 -1.91
CA GLY A 109 2.43 -15.20 -0.99
C GLY A 109 1.86 -14.06 -0.15
N ILE A 110 1.62 -12.91 -0.79
CA ILE A 110 0.97 -11.77 -0.16
C ILE A 110 -0.48 -12.14 0.09
N GLU A 111 -0.92 -12.04 1.33
CA GLU A 111 -2.33 -11.97 1.69
C GLU A 111 -2.55 -10.62 2.38
N LEU A 112 -3.58 -9.90 1.97
CA LEU A 112 -3.83 -8.55 2.46
C LEU A 112 -5.33 -8.31 2.63
N THR A 113 -5.68 -7.76 3.78
CA THR A 113 -6.99 -7.18 4.07
C THR A 113 -6.79 -5.74 4.50
N ALA A 114 -7.57 -4.83 3.94
CA ALA A 114 -7.56 -3.42 4.33
C ALA A 114 -8.98 -2.89 4.45
N GLU A 115 -9.22 -2.07 5.47
CA GLU A 115 -10.48 -1.40 5.73
C GLU A 115 -10.23 0.08 6.02
N GLY A 116 -11.08 0.95 5.50
CA GLY A 116 -11.05 2.39 5.78
C GLY A 116 -11.09 3.23 4.51
N ARG A 117 -10.30 4.31 4.49
CA ARG A 117 -10.30 5.29 3.39
C ARG A 117 -8.91 5.51 2.83
N GLY A 118 -8.74 5.29 1.54
CA GLY A 118 -7.43 5.38 0.91
C GLY A 118 -7.39 4.87 -0.52
N MET A 119 -6.18 4.53 -0.94
CA MET A 119 -5.89 3.93 -2.23
C MET A 119 -4.92 2.77 -2.06
N ALA A 120 -5.17 1.70 -2.78
CA ALA A 120 -4.26 0.59 -2.97
C ALA A 120 -3.77 0.55 -4.42
N GLN A 121 -2.51 0.18 -4.62
CA GLN A 121 -1.95 -0.11 -5.92
C GLN A 121 -1.30 -1.50 -5.87
N LEU A 122 -1.72 -2.36 -6.79
CA LEU A 122 -1.35 -3.76 -6.87
C LEU A 122 -0.65 -4.00 -8.20
N TRP A 123 0.53 -4.62 -8.15
CA TRP A 123 1.33 -4.92 -9.34
C TRP A 123 2.04 -6.26 -9.17
N GLY A 124 1.96 -7.15 -10.16
CA GLY A 124 2.48 -8.51 -10.05
C GLY A 124 1.49 -9.51 -10.61
N HIS A 125 1.23 -10.63 -9.93
CA HIS A 125 0.21 -11.60 -10.30
C HIS A 125 -0.65 -11.98 -9.08
N GLY A 126 -1.98 -11.93 -9.20
CA GLY A 126 -2.88 -12.25 -8.09
C GLY A 126 -4.28 -11.71 -8.30
N SER A 127 -5.14 -11.88 -7.30
CA SER A 127 -6.55 -11.50 -7.35
C SER A 127 -6.93 -10.58 -6.20
N TYR A 128 -7.93 -9.72 -6.43
CA TYR A 128 -8.48 -8.83 -5.42
C TYR A 128 -10.00 -8.82 -5.44
N GLN A 129 -10.56 -8.41 -4.31
CA GLN A 129 -11.99 -8.15 -4.12
C GLN A 129 -12.14 -6.81 -3.40
N SER A 130 -13.01 -5.95 -3.93
CA SER A 130 -13.48 -4.75 -3.24
C SER A 130 -14.99 -4.57 -3.46
N PRO A 131 -15.65 -3.69 -2.70
CA PRO A 131 -17.05 -3.35 -2.93
C PRO A 131 -17.36 -2.84 -4.36
N ASP A 132 -16.37 -2.21 -5.00
CA ASP A 132 -16.50 -1.66 -6.36
C ASP A 132 -16.27 -2.73 -7.46
N GLY A 133 -15.80 -3.93 -7.09
CA GLY A 133 -15.59 -5.05 -8.00
C GLY A 133 -14.39 -5.93 -7.63
N ASP A 134 -14.41 -7.14 -8.16
CA ASP A 134 -13.32 -8.10 -8.12
C ASP A 134 -12.49 -8.09 -9.42
N GLY A 135 -11.27 -8.62 -9.36
CA GLY A 135 -10.44 -8.75 -10.53
C GLY A 135 -9.08 -9.39 -10.26
N GLU A 136 -8.31 -9.54 -11.32
CA GLU A 136 -6.93 -9.99 -11.29
C GLU A 136 -5.98 -8.81 -11.49
N TRP A 137 -4.80 -8.84 -10.88
CA TRP A 137 -3.68 -7.98 -11.21
C TRP A 137 -2.60 -8.79 -11.93
N GLU A 138 -2.05 -8.24 -13.01
CA GLU A 138 -1.02 -8.88 -13.83
C GLU A 138 0.17 -7.96 -14.12
N ILE A 139 1.36 -8.55 -14.33
CA ILE A 139 2.63 -7.84 -14.49
C ILE A 139 2.71 -7.04 -15.80
N THR A 140 1.87 -7.41 -16.77
CA THR A 140 1.86 -6.89 -18.15
C THR A 140 1.05 -5.59 -18.30
N GLY A 141 0.44 -5.08 -17.22
CA GLY A 141 -0.32 -3.81 -17.20
C GLY A 141 0.32 -2.70 -16.35
N LEU A 142 -0.35 -1.54 -16.27
CA LEU A 142 0.04 -0.38 -15.43
C LEU A 142 -0.13 -0.62 -13.91
N GLY A 143 -0.34 -1.87 -13.48
CA GLY A 143 -0.87 -2.21 -12.16
C GLY A 143 -2.34 -1.83 -12.01
N VAL A 144 -3.02 -2.44 -11.05
CA VAL A 144 -4.42 -2.10 -10.71
C VAL A 144 -4.41 -1.08 -9.57
N ARG A 145 -5.20 -0.02 -9.71
CA ARG A 145 -5.47 0.91 -8.61
C ARG A 145 -6.86 0.64 -8.07
N VAL A 146 -6.93 0.34 -6.79
CA VAL A 146 -8.19 0.08 -6.09
C VAL A 146 -8.43 1.21 -5.10
N ARG A 147 -9.63 1.78 -5.11
CA ARG A 147 -10.04 2.79 -4.13
C ARG A 147 -10.58 2.07 -2.90
N LEU A 148 -10.18 2.53 -1.71
CA LEU A 148 -10.83 2.15 -0.47
C LEU A 148 -11.83 3.27 -0.16
N ALA A 149 -13.06 3.11 -0.66
CA ALA A 149 -14.22 3.94 -0.35
C ALA A 149 -15.48 3.07 -0.43
N ALA A 150 -16.57 3.45 0.25
CA ALA A 150 -17.85 2.79 0.02
C ALA A 150 -18.36 3.12 -1.39
N PRO A 151 -19.08 2.19 -2.03
CA PRO A 151 -19.72 2.46 -3.31
C PRO A 151 -20.76 3.59 -3.14
N PRO A 152 -20.98 4.42 -4.17
CA PRO A 152 -22.08 5.38 -4.15
C PRO A 152 -23.43 4.63 -4.11
N GLU A 153 -24.35 5.06 -3.23
CA GLU A 153 -25.74 4.56 -3.18
C GLU A 153 -26.53 4.85 -4.46
#